data_AF-A0A8T6MPT4-F1
#
_entry.id   AF-A0A8T6MPT4-F1
#
_cell.length_a   1.000
_cell.length_b   1.000
_cell.length_c   1.000
_cell.angle_alpha   90.00
_cell.angle_beta   90.00
_cell.angle_gamma   90.00
#
_symmetry.space_group_name_H-M   'P 1'
#
loop_
_entity.id
_entity.type
_entity.pdbx_description
1 polymer ?
#
loop_
_entity_poly.entity_id
_entity_poly.type
_entity_poly.pdbx_seq_one_letter_code
_entity_poly.pdbx_strand_id
1 'polypeptide(L)'
;MKKVRGKLYLHRSAIQELDENLQSQFEEASVLLPNEFEWNILRFDLKSYQISFLKYADFESDPHPSLIDSITTHVATRRIKHWFASSINPPILHRKETFIMNNDPNFYRFHRLTLQEEEAGLLDPRISHKIGFKKQWEELLESKNLQIINHQLVPPVN
;
A
#
# COMPACT_ATOMS: atom_id res chain seq x y z
N MET A 1 5.87 9.58 -1.56
CA MET A 1 4.45 9.90 -1.85
C MET A 1 4.10 9.51 -3.28
N LYS A 2 3.08 8.65 -3.47
CA LYS A 2 2.69 8.07 -4.77
C LYS A 2 1.42 8.72 -5.32
N LYS A 3 1.42 9.20 -6.57
CA LYS A 3 0.22 9.70 -7.25
C LYS A 3 -0.21 8.75 -8.36
N VAL A 4 -1.46 8.28 -8.33
CA VAL A 4 -2.03 7.40 -9.37
C VAL A 4 -3.48 7.80 -9.64
N ARG A 5 -3.80 8.14 -10.90
CA ARG A 5 -5.17 8.42 -11.37
C ARG A 5 -5.95 9.41 -10.48
N GLY A 6 -5.30 10.51 -10.07
CA GLY A 6 -5.91 11.54 -9.22
C GLY A 6 -6.01 11.15 -7.73
N LYS A 7 -5.37 10.06 -7.32
CA LYS A 7 -5.25 9.66 -5.92
C LYS A 7 -3.82 9.83 -5.44
N LEU A 8 -3.66 10.34 -4.22
CA LEU A 8 -2.38 10.46 -3.54
C LEU A 8 -2.32 9.40 -2.44
N TYR A 9 -1.20 8.69 -2.35
CA TYR A 9 -0.95 7.69 -1.33
C TYR A 9 0.36 7.98 -0.59
N LEU A 10 0.33 7.72 0.70
CA LEU A 10 1.48 7.87 1.59
C LEU A 10 1.37 6.96 2.79
N HIS A 11 2.52 6.59 3.34
CA HIS A 11 2.59 5.92 4.63
C HIS A 11 2.41 6.95 5.76
N ARG A 12 1.92 6.51 6.92
CA ARG A 12 1.73 7.36 8.11
C ARG A 12 3.01 8.08 8.55
N SER A 13 4.20 7.53 8.24
CA SER A 13 5.47 8.20 8.54
C SER A 13 5.69 9.47 7.73
N ALA A 14 4.95 9.67 6.64
CA ALA A 14 5.09 10.82 5.75
C ALA A 14 3.96 11.87 5.91
N ILE A 15 3.13 11.79 6.96
CA ILE A 15 2.03 12.75 7.18
C ILE A 15 2.54 14.19 7.30
N GLN A 16 3.69 14.38 7.94
CA GLN A 16 4.29 15.71 8.16
C GLN A 16 4.74 16.39 6.86
N GLU A 17 4.71 15.68 5.73
CA GLU A 17 5.11 16.15 4.40
C GLU A 17 3.89 16.57 3.56
N LEU A 18 2.68 16.50 4.11
CA LEU A 18 1.47 17.00 3.48
C LEU A 18 1.51 18.53 3.38
N ASP A 19 0.98 19.07 2.29
CA ASP A 19 0.68 20.49 2.21
C ASP A 19 -0.45 20.87 3.18
N GLU A 20 -0.57 22.17 3.48
CA GLU A 20 -1.57 22.68 4.45
C GLU A 20 -3.01 22.24 4.13
N ASN A 21 -3.36 22.14 2.84
CA ASN A 21 -4.70 21.75 2.43
C ASN A 21 -4.97 20.26 2.70
N LEU A 22 -4.03 19.38 2.37
CA LEU A 22 -4.15 17.95 2.62
C LEU A 22 -4.03 17.62 4.10
N GLN A 23 -3.22 18.37 4.85
CA GLN A 23 -3.09 18.23 6.30
C GLN A 23 -4.42 18.55 6.99
N SER A 24 -5.07 19.67 6.66
CA SER A 24 -6.40 20.02 7.18
C SER A 24 -7.45 18.95 6.85
N GLN A 25 -7.46 18.45 5.61
CA GLN A 25 -8.35 17.36 5.21
C GLN A 25 -8.10 16.07 6.01
N PHE A 26 -6.84 15.72 6.25
CA PHE A 26 -6.45 14.56 7.06
C PHE A 26 -6.94 14.71 8.52
N GLU A 27 -6.76 15.88 9.12
CA GLU A 27 -7.20 16.16 10.50
C GLU A 27 -8.72 16.01 10.64
N GLU A 28 -9.49 16.64 9.73
CA GLU A 28 -10.95 16.53 9.72
C GLU A 28 -11.45 15.10 9.53
N ALA A 29 -10.81 14.35 8.63
CA ALA A 29 -11.14 12.94 8.40
C ALA A 29 -10.76 12.04 9.59
N SER A 30 -9.64 12.33 10.27
CA SER A 30 -9.15 11.51 11.37
C SER A 30 -10.07 11.56 12.58
N VAL A 31 -10.77 12.68 12.79
CA VAL A 31 -11.82 12.83 13.84
C VAL A 31 -12.98 11.85 13.64
N LEU A 32 -13.18 11.33 12.42
CA LEU A 32 -14.23 10.37 12.11
C LEU A 32 -13.81 8.91 12.35
N LEU A 33 -12.54 8.66 12.65
CA LEU A 33 -12.05 7.31 12.92
C LEU A 33 -12.44 6.85 14.33
N PRO A 34 -12.70 5.55 14.51
CA PRO A 34 -12.70 4.94 15.84
C PRO A 34 -11.32 5.13 16.50
N ASN A 35 -11.30 5.36 17.82
CA ASN A 35 -10.07 5.64 18.57
C ASN A 35 -8.97 4.57 18.40
N GLU A 36 -9.36 3.31 18.22
CA GLU A 36 -8.44 2.17 18.14
C GLU A 36 -8.19 1.70 16.69
N PHE A 37 -8.66 2.45 15.69
CA PHE A 37 -8.46 2.05 14.30
C PHE A 37 -7.01 2.24 13.87
N GLU A 38 -6.30 1.14 13.69
CA GLU A 38 -4.94 1.15 13.17
C GLU A 38 -4.91 1.25 11.64
N TRP A 39 -3.96 2.00 11.12
CA TRP A 39 -3.69 2.11 9.68
C TRP A 39 -2.22 2.42 9.44
N ASN A 40 -1.76 2.20 8.22
CA ASN A 40 -0.40 2.56 7.80
C ASN A 40 -0.34 3.27 6.46
N ILE A 41 -1.31 3.08 5.56
CA ILE A 41 -1.40 3.83 4.30
C ILE A 41 -2.61 4.77 4.32
N LEU A 42 -2.36 6.04 4.04
CA LEU A 42 -3.37 7.04 3.77
C LEU A 42 -3.55 7.18 2.25
N ARG A 43 -4.80 7.32 1.79
CA ARG A 43 -5.13 7.57 0.39
C ARG A 43 -6.12 8.70 0.26
N PHE A 44 -5.68 9.81 -0.33
CA PHE A 44 -6.57 10.89 -0.74
C PHE A 44 -7.12 10.62 -2.14
N ASP A 45 -8.41 10.84 -2.33
CA ASP A 45 -9.00 11.06 -3.64
C ASP A 45 -9.10 12.58 -3.87
N LEU A 46 -8.19 13.11 -4.71
CA LEU A 46 -8.02 14.55 -4.91
C LEU A 46 -9.19 15.21 -5.66
N LYS A 47 -10.20 14.43 -6.08
CA LYS A 47 -11.38 14.92 -6.78
C LYS A 47 -12.66 14.85 -5.94
N SER A 48 -12.74 13.92 -5.00
CA SER A 48 -13.99 13.61 -4.29
C SER A 48 -13.95 13.89 -2.78
N TYR A 49 -12.86 14.47 -2.25
CA TYR A 49 -12.67 14.70 -0.80
C TYR A 49 -12.86 13.42 0.04
N GLN A 50 -12.62 12.26 -0.58
CA GLN A 50 -12.61 10.99 0.10
C GLN A 50 -11.21 10.67 0.57
N ILE A 51 -11.11 10.22 1.82
CA ILE A 51 -9.85 9.82 2.42
C ILE A 51 -10.01 8.40 2.93
N SER A 52 -9.15 7.49 2.47
CA SER A 52 -9.12 6.11 2.92
C SER A 52 -7.90 5.86 3.80
N PHE A 53 -8.15 5.34 4.98
CA PHE A 53 -7.17 4.82 5.93
C PHE A 53 -7.11 3.32 5.75
N LEU A 54 -5.96 2.82 5.29
CA LEU A 54 -5.76 1.42 4.91
C LEU A 54 -4.80 0.76 5.91
N LYS A 55 -5.19 -0.41 6.41
CA LYS A 55 -4.37 -1.25 7.27
C LYS A 55 -3.83 -2.43 6.47
N TYR A 56 -2.54 -2.36 6.16
CA TYR A 56 -1.80 -3.50 5.64
C TYR A 56 -1.14 -4.27 6.80
N ALA A 57 -1.30 -5.60 6.86
CA ALA A 57 -0.66 -6.42 7.89
C ALA A 57 0.87 -6.40 7.74
N ASP A 58 1.61 -6.37 8.85
CA ASP A 58 3.07 -6.55 8.87
C ASP A 58 3.84 -5.69 7.84
N PHE A 59 3.42 -4.42 7.70
CA PHE A 59 3.86 -3.52 6.61
C PHE A 59 5.38 -3.45 6.45
N GLU A 60 6.15 -3.47 7.54
CA GLU A 60 7.60 -3.39 7.51
C GLU A 60 8.28 -4.72 7.15
N SER A 61 7.75 -5.85 7.61
CA SER A 61 8.39 -7.18 7.50
C SER A 61 7.88 -8.01 6.33
N ASP A 62 6.63 -7.88 5.91
CA ASP A 62 6.09 -8.56 4.74
C ASP A 62 6.52 -7.81 3.46
N PRO A 63 7.13 -8.46 2.45
CA PRO A 63 7.40 -7.88 1.14
C PRO A 63 6.17 -7.28 0.44
N HIS A 64 5.05 -7.99 0.50
CA HIS A 64 3.79 -7.61 -0.13
C HIS A 64 2.64 -7.73 0.86
N PRO A 65 2.59 -6.81 1.84
CA PRO A 65 1.66 -6.91 2.94
C PRO A 65 0.22 -6.92 2.40
N SER A 66 -0.61 -7.74 3.02
CA SER A 66 -2.03 -7.87 2.68
C SER A 66 -2.84 -6.74 3.31
N LEU A 67 -3.73 -6.13 2.54
CA LEU A 67 -4.76 -5.23 3.08
C LEU A 67 -5.70 -6.09 3.93
N ILE A 68 -5.89 -5.74 5.19
CA ILE A 68 -6.78 -6.46 6.11
C ILE A 68 -8.01 -5.63 6.48
N ASP A 69 -7.86 -4.32 6.57
CA ASP A 69 -8.93 -3.41 6.98
C ASP A 69 -8.80 -2.03 6.32
N SER A 70 -9.92 -1.34 6.14
CA SER A 70 -9.94 0.05 5.71
C SER A 70 -11.18 0.81 6.15
N ILE A 71 -10.96 2.08 6.50
CA ILE A 71 -12.04 3.05 6.68
C ILE A 71 -11.89 4.14 5.63
N THR A 72 -12.96 4.43 4.90
CA THR A 72 -13.05 5.58 4.00
C THR A 72 -14.01 6.60 4.55
N THR A 73 -13.53 7.82 4.71
CA THR A 73 -14.32 8.96 5.13
C THR A 73 -14.55 9.90 3.95
N HIS A 74 -15.65 10.63 3.98
CA HIS A 74 -15.90 11.74 3.07
C HIS A 74 -16.03 13.02 3.90
N VAL A 75 -15.02 13.89 3.81
CA VAL A 75 -14.88 15.05 4.71
C VAL A 75 -16.15 15.93 4.71
N ALA A 76 -16.61 16.35 3.53
CA ALA A 76 -17.77 17.24 3.42
C ALA A 76 -19.11 16.63 3.88
N THR A 77 -19.32 15.32 3.71
CA THR A 77 -20.60 14.67 4.05
C THR A 77 -20.56 13.91 5.37
N ARG A 78 -19.38 13.83 6.00
CA ARG A 78 -19.07 13.01 7.19
C ARG A 78 -19.46 11.54 7.06
N ARG A 79 -19.64 11.02 5.84
CA ARG A 79 -19.95 9.61 5.59
C ARG A 79 -18.72 8.75 5.87
N ILE A 80 -18.95 7.61 6.52
CA ILE A 80 -17.92 6.63 6.87
C ILE A 80 -18.30 5.29 6.20
N LYS A 81 -17.33 4.66 5.56
CA LYS A 81 -17.44 3.30 5.03
C LYS A 81 -16.30 2.46 5.56
N HIS A 82 -16.63 1.42 6.32
CA HIS A 82 -15.70 0.41 6.78
C HIS A 82 -15.73 -0.78 5.83
N TRP A 83 -14.56 -1.33 5.49
CA TRP A 83 -14.43 -2.51 4.64
C TRP A 83 -13.28 -3.38 5.13
N PHE A 84 -13.58 -4.67 5.30
CA PHE A 84 -12.62 -5.72 5.61
C PHE A 84 -12.26 -6.50 4.35
N ALA A 85 -10.98 -6.85 4.21
CA ALA A 85 -10.55 -7.68 3.11
C ALA A 85 -10.94 -9.16 3.30
N SER A 86 -11.04 -9.89 2.19
CA SER A 86 -11.16 -11.35 2.22
C SER A 86 -9.89 -11.96 2.79
N SER A 87 -10.03 -12.88 3.75
CA SER A 87 -8.90 -13.65 4.29
C SER A 87 -8.35 -14.68 3.29
N ILE A 88 -9.13 -15.06 2.27
CA ILE A 88 -8.77 -16.11 1.32
C ILE A 88 -7.80 -15.60 0.25
N ASN A 89 -8.07 -14.41 -0.28
CA ASN A 89 -7.23 -13.81 -1.32
C ASN A 89 -7.28 -12.27 -1.17
N PRO A 90 -6.58 -11.71 -0.17
CA PRO A 90 -6.60 -10.29 0.08
C PRO A 90 -5.85 -9.52 -1.02
N PRO A 91 -6.19 -8.24 -1.24
CA PRO A 91 -5.34 -7.34 -2.01
C PRO A 91 -3.98 -7.19 -1.32
N ILE A 92 -2.90 -7.10 -2.10
CA ILE A 92 -1.55 -6.91 -1.57
C ILE A 92 -0.93 -5.60 -2.06
N LEU A 93 0.06 -5.10 -1.32
CA LEU A 93 0.77 -3.89 -1.67
C LEU A 93 2.09 -4.17 -2.37
N HIS A 94 2.35 -3.42 -3.44
CA HIS A 94 3.60 -3.43 -4.19
C HIS A 94 4.28 -2.07 -4.15
N ARG A 95 5.59 -2.04 -4.41
CA ARG A 95 6.39 -0.80 -4.48
C ARG A 95 6.30 0.04 -3.22
N LYS A 96 6.59 -0.58 -2.07
CA LYS A 96 6.42 0.06 -0.75
C LYS A 96 7.24 1.35 -0.59
N GLU A 97 8.39 1.45 -1.26
CA GLU A 97 9.25 2.64 -1.29
C GLU A 97 8.51 3.89 -1.79
N THR A 98 7.48 3.72 -2.64
CA THR A 98 6.73 4.87 -3.19
C THR A 98 5.83 5.56 -2.17
N PHE A 99 5.52 4.90 -1.05
CA PHE A 99 4.64 5.43 -0.01
C PHE A 99 5.39 6.12 1.13
N ILE A 100 6.66 5.79 1.34
CA ILE A 100 7.51 6.36 2.39
C ILE A 100 8.38 7.50 1.85
N MET A 101 9.12 8.16 2.75
CA MET A 101 10.10 9.18 2.41
C MET A 101 11.46 8.55 2.11
N ASN A 102 12.29 9.25 1.32
CA ASN A 102 13.62 8.75 0.93
C ASN A 102 14.60 8.61 2.12
N ASN A 103 14.33 9.30 3.23
CA ASN A 103 15.10 9.21 4.47
C ASN A 103 14.58 8.12 5.43
N ASP A 104 13.51 7.40 5.07
CA ASP A 104 13.02 6.28 5.87
C ASP A 104 14.04 5.13 5.84
N PRO A 105 14.40 4.53 6.99
CA PRO A 105 15.38 3.43 7.04
C PRO A 105 15.04 2.25 6.14
N ASN A 106 13.76 2.05 5.82
CA ASN A 106 13.31 0.95 4.98
C ASN A 106 13.36 1.26 3.47
N PHE A 107 13.58 2.53 3.09
CA PHE A 107 13.49 2.98 1.70
C PHE A 107 14.35 2.12 0.76
N TYR A 108 15.64 2.00 1.06
CA TYR A 108 16.57 1.23 0.22
C TYR A 108 16.20 -0.26 0.14
N ARG A 109 15.73 -0.85 1.25
CA ARG A 109 15.31 -2.26 1.28
C ARG A 109 14.12 -2.51 0.37
N PHE A 110 13.09 -1.67 0.44
CA PHE A 110 11.90 -1.80 -0.40
C PHE A 110 12.20 -1.48 -1.86
N HIS A 111 12.98 -0.43 -2.11
CA HIS A 111 13.35 -0.04 -3.47
C HIS A 111 14.15 -1.13 -4.18
N ARG A 112 15.11 -1.76 -3.49
CA ARG A 112 15.88 -2.88 -4.04
C ARG A 112 15.00 -4.05 -4.46
N LEU A 113 14.02 -4.43 -3.64
CA LEU A 113 13.08 -5.48 -4.00
C LEU A 113 12.29 -5.10 -5.27
N THR A 114 11.76 -3.87 -5.32
CA THR A 114 11.04 -3.38 -6.51
C THR A 114 11.88 -3.48 -7.78
N LEU A 115 13.17 -3.11 -7.73
CA LEU A 115 14.06 -3.22 -8.89
C LEU A 115 14.24 -4.68 -9.34
N GLN A 116 14.44 -5.61 -8.40
CA GLN A 116 14.55 -7.03 -8.71
C GLN A 116 13.28 -7.58 -9.36
N GLU A 117 12.11 -7.16 -8.87
CA GLU A 117 10.82 -7.57 -9.41
C GLU A 117 10.55 -6.97 -10.80
N GLU A 118 10.97 -5.73 -11.04
CA GLU A 118 10.92 -5.10 -12.36
C GLU A 118 11.83 -5.84 -13.36
N GLU A 119 13.07 -6.12 -12.99
CA GLU A 119 14.03 -6.86 -13.81
C GLU A 119 13.55 -8.28 -14.14
N ALA A 120 12.91 -8.95 -13.17
CA ALA A 120 12.27 -10.24 -13.38
C ALA A 120 10.96 -10.16 -14.19
N GLY A 121 10.49 -8.95 -14.54
CA GLY A 121 9.24 -8.72 -15.27
C GLY A 121 7.98 -9.07 -14.49
N LEU A 122 8.05 -9.08 -13.15
CA LEU A 122 6.91 -9.31 -12.26
C LEU A 122 5.99 -8.07 -12.17
N LEU A 123 6.57 -6.87 -12.30
CA LEU A 123 5.84 -5.59 -12.23
C LEU A 123 5.54 -4.97 -13.60
N ASP A 124 5.48 -5.80 -14.65
CA ASP A 124 5.19 -5.34 -16.01
C ASP A 124 3.76 -4.73 -16.09
N PRO A 125 3.61 -3.48 -16.59
CA PRO A 125 2.30 -2.84 -16.72
C PRO A 125 1.25 -3.67 -17.48
N ARG A 126 1.66 -4.51 -18.43
CA ARG A 126 0.80 -5.38 -19.24
C ARG A 126 0.10 -6.45 -18.41
N ILE A 127 0.68 -6.86 -17.28
CA ILE A 127 0.12 -7.86 -16.36
C ILE A 127 -0.32 -7.26 -15.02
N SER A 128 -0.34 -5.93 -14.89
CA SER A 128 -0.68 -5.23 -13.64
C SER A 128 -2.03 -5.62 -13.03
N HIS A 129 -2.99 -6.08 -13.83
CA HIS A 129 -4.28 -6.60 -13.37
C HIS A 129 -4.19 -7.95 -12.66
N LYS A 130 -3.07 -8.67 -12.81
CA LYS A 130 -2.82 -9.99 -12.22
C LYS A 130 -2.07 -9.94 -10.90
N ILE A 131 -1.44 -8.83 -10.53
CA ILE A 131 -0.53 -8.79 -9.36
C ILE A 131 -1.19 -8.23 -8.10
N GLY A 132 -2.42 -7.73 -8.19
CA GLY A 132 -3.06 -6.99 -7.10
C GLY A 132 -3.52 -7.83 -5.90
N PHE A 133 -3.45 -9.16 -6.00
CA PHE A 133 -4.01 -10.09 -5.02
C PHE A 133 -3.01 -11.20 -4.70
N LYS A 134 -3.03 -11.66 -3.44
CA LYS A 134 -2.02 -12.56 -2.89
C LYS A 134 -1.84 -13.84 -3.69
N LYS A 135 -2.94 -14.55 -3.99
CA LYS A 135 -2.90 -15.83 -4.70
C LYS A 135 -2.29 -15.69 -6.10
N GLN A 136 -2.72 -14.70 -6.87
CA GLN A 136 -2.21 -14.49 -8.22
C GLN A 136 -0.75 -14.05 -8.21
N TRP A 137 -0.30 -13.36 -7.16
CA TRP A 137 1.10 -13.03 -6.99
C TRP A 137 1.96 -14.25 -6.68
N GLU A 138 1.51 -15.12 -5.79
CA GLU A 138 2.16 -16.40 -5.46
C GLU A 138 2.26 -17.30 -6.71
N GLU A 139 1.17 -17.44 -7.46
CA GLU A 139 1.14 -18.18 -8.74
C GLU A 139 2.11 -17.58 -9.78
N LEU A 140 2.23 -16.24 -9.83
CA LEU A 140 3.17 -15.59 -10.74
C LEU A 140 4.63 -15.87 -10.35
N LEU A 141 4.96 -15.80 -9.06
CA LEU A 141 6.29 -16.15 -8.55
C LEU A 141 6.64 -17.60 -8.88
N GLU A 142 5.72 -18.53 -8.61
CA GLU A 142 5.89 -19.95 -8.92
C GLU A 142 6.09 -20.19 -10.42
N SER A 143 5.29 -19.55 -11.28
CA SER A 143 5.40 -19.69 -12.74
C SER A 143 6.75 -19.20 -13.31
N LYS A 144 7.45 -18.34 -12.57
CA LYS A 144 8.79 -17.85 -12.92
C LYS A 144 9.91 -18.57 -12.18
N ASN A 145 9.59 -19.56 -11.35
CA ASN A 145 10.54 -20.26 -10.50
C ASN A 145 11.32 -19.28 -9.61
N LEU A 146 10.59 -18.41 -8.90
CA LEU A 146 11.13 -17.38 -8.00
C LEU A 146 10.40 -17.43 -6.65
N GLN A 147 11.07 -16.91 -5.62
CA GLN A 147 10.50 -16.69 -4.30
C GLN A 147 11.06 -15.40 -3.69
N ILE A 148 10.41 -14.91 -2.63
CA ILE A 148 10.88 -13.73 -1.91
C ILE A 148 11.23 -14.12 -0.47
N ILE A 149 12.48 -13.90 -0.09
CA ILE A 149 12.98 -14.12 1.27
C ILE A 149 13.57 -12.80 1.77
N ASN A 150 13.10 -12.28 2.90
CA ASN A 150 13.61 -11.05 3.53
C ASN A 150 13.76 -9.84 2.58
N HIS A 151 12.73 -9.58 1.75
CA HIS A 151 12.74 -8.55 0.70
C HIS A 151 13.87 -8.72 -0.33
N GLN A 152 14.18 -9.96 -0.67
CA GLN A 152 15.06 -10.31 -1.78
C GLN A 152 14.39 -11.35 -2.67
N LEU A 153 14.37 -11.08 -3.96
CA LEU A 153 13.95 -12.04 -4.96
C LEU A 153 15.08 -13.05 -5.20
N VAL A 154 14.80 -14.33 -4.97
CA VAL A 154 15.78 -15.42 -5.08
C VAL A 154 15.19 -16.62 -5.82
N PRO A 155 16.01 -17.49 -6.42
CA PRO A 155 15.55 -18.80 -6.89
C PRO A 155 15.01 -19.65 -5.73
N PRO A 156 14.13 -20.64 -5.98
CA PRO A 156 13.74 -21.63 -4.99
C PRO A 156 14.97 -22.32 -4.40
N VAL A 157 14.94 -22.57 -3.09
CA VAL A 157 15.94 -23.44 -2.45
C VAL A 157 15.54 -24.87 -2.78
N ASN A 158 16.38 -25.57 -3.53
CA ASN A 158 16.26 -27.01 -3.76
C ASN A 158 16.57 -27.79 -2.48
#